data_AF-A0A7V8ZSY3-F1
#
_entry.id   AF-A0A7V8ZSY3-F1
#
_cell.length_a   1.000
_cell.length_b   1.000
_cell.length_c   1.000
_cell.angle_alpha   90.00
_cell.angle_beta   90.00
_cell.angle_gamma   90.00
#
_symmetry.space_group_name_H-M   'P 1'
#
loop_
_entity.id
_entity.type
_entity.pdbx_description
1 polymer ?
#
loop_
_entity_poly.entity_id
_entity_poly.type
_entity_poly.pdbx_seq_one_letter_code
_entity_poly.pdbx_strand_id
1 'polypeptide(L)'
;MYLTAVASLRAGHADDVFLLKRPGWVRDTLKQLDEAKRLSGGELFVARWMSGVVRAQVPGLFGERAAAMQDLVWCLAHADKAPNLGWMREVYFHLAALHRQRGEDAAARRYQTLSGFASETRPATFTTPFSEAPVAGHTFSSRLIREVVPGAVYLLSGFEFTEYYFVVSADRRELIAIDAGTRADAARAAHEALRARVPSLPPLTTVLVTHAHWDHVGGQRYFRSLSPSPRFIGRGNYKDELAHDAMANPAGLQLFFGKEFQLADVLSYKPDVTVDRPTELIIRGTRFELLPTRGGETDDACR
;
A
#
# COMPACT_ATOMS: atom_id res chain seq x y z
N MET A 1 15.10 -12.98 -12.55
CA MET A 1 13.65 -13.08 -12.32
C MET A 1 13.03 -14.33 -12.93
N TYR A 2 13.12 -14.56 -14.25
CA TYR A 2 12.54 -15.75 -14.90
C TYR A 2 12.96 -17.08 -14.24
N LEU A 3 14.27 -17.32 -14.07
CA LEU A 3 14.78 -18.55 -13.44
C LEU A 3 14.28 -18.74 -12.01
N THR A 4 14.16 -17.65 -11.25
CA THR A 4 13.62 -17.67 -9.89
C THR A 4 12.16 -18.13 -9.89
N ALA A 5 11.33 -17.57 -10.78
CA ALA A 5 9.92 -17.93 -10.88
C ALA A 5 9.73 -19.40 -11.30
N VAL A 6 10.50 -19.87 -12.28
CA VAL A 6 10.47 -21.26 -12.73
C VAL A 6 10.89 -22.21 -11.61
N ALA A 7 11.97 -21.89 -10.88
CA ALA A 7 12.44 -22.72 -9.78
C ALA A 7 11.40 -22.82 -8.64
N SER A 8 10.72 -21.72 -8.30
CA SER A 8 9.67 -21.73 -7.28
C SER A 8 8.46 -22.58 -7.69
N LEU A 9 8.03 -22.50 -8.95
CA LEU A 9 6.96 -23.36 -9.49
C LEU A 9 7.36 -24.84 -9.46
N ARG A 10 8.61 -25.14 -9.84
CA ARG A 10 9.16 -26.51 -9.77
C ARG A 10 9.22 -27.03 -8.33
N ALA A 11 9.57 -26.18 -7.37
CA ALA A 11 9.59 -26.54 -5.96
C ALA A 11 8.17 -26.90 -5.46
N GLY A 12 7.16 -26.10 -5.82
CA GLY A 12 5.76 -26.39 -5.48
C GLY A 12 5.21 -27.67 -6.10
N HIS A 13 5.73 -28.08 -7.27
CA HIS A 13 5.31 -29.31 -7.95
C HIS A 13 6.09 -30.57 -7.51
N ALA A 14 7.05 -30.46 -6.58
CA ALA A 14 7.95 -31.57 -6.26
C ALA A 14 7.22 -32.81 -5.71
N ASP A 15 6.09 -32.64 -5.04
CA ASP A 15 5.30 -33.74 -4.48
C ASP A 15 4.54 -34.55 -5.53
N ASP A 16 4.26 -33.96 -6.70
CA ASP A 16 3.65 -34.63 -7.85
C ASP A 16 4.68 -35.38 -8.71
N VAL A 17 5.98 -35.13 -8.49
CA VAL A 17 7.06 -35.82 -9.20
C VAL A 17 7.23 -37.23 -8.64
N PHE A 18 7.26 -38.21 -9.55
CA PHE A 18 7.49 -39.62 -9.23
C PHE A 18 8.72 -39.79 -8.32
N LEU A 19 8.57 -40.58 -7.25
CA LEU A 19 9.53 -40.67 -6.14
C LEU A 19 10.99 -40.88 -6.57
N LEU A 20 11.25 -41.76 -7.55
CA LEU A 20 12.62 -42.04 -8.03
C LEU A 20 13.26 -40.87 -8.78
N LYS A 21 12.47 -39.95 -9.35
CA LYS A 21 12.95 -38.77 -10.08
C LYS A 21 13.05 -37.52 -9.19
N ARG A 22 12.38 -37.53 -8.03
CA ARG A 22 12.28 -36.38 -7.12
C ARG A 22 13.64 -35.85 -6.63
N PRO A 23 14.65 -36.68 -6.28
CA PRO A 23 15.95 -36.15 -5.87
C PRO A 23 16.66 -35.36 -6.98
N GLY A 24 16.59 -35.82 -8.23
CA GLY A 24 17.14 -35.11 -9.38
C GLY A 24 16.39 -33.80 -9.63
N TRP A 25 15.06 -33.85 -9.56
CA TRP A 25 14.20 -32.66 -9.70
C TRP A 25 14.52 -31.57 -8.68
N VAL A 26 14.70 -31.94 -7.41
CA VAL A 26 15.10 -31.01 -6.34
C VAL A 26 16.46 -30.40 -6.63
N ARG A 27 17.47 -31.21 -6.98
CA ARG A 27 18.82 -30.73 -7.30
C ARG A 27 18.84 -29.75 -8.47
N ASP A 28 18.10 -30.04 -9.54
CA ASP A 28 18.01 -29.15 -10.70
C ASP A 28 17.31 -27.83 -10.36
N THR A 29 16.30 -27.89 -9.48
CA THR A 29 15.61 -26.69 -8.98
C THR A 29 16.55 -25.82 -8.14
N LEU A 30 17.37 -26.41 -7.29
CA LEU A 30 18.39 -25.70 -6.49
C LEU A 30 19.45 -25.05 -7.39
N LYS A 31 19.92 -25.75 -8.43
CA LYS A 31 20.85 -25.17 -9.43
C LYS A 31 20.26 -23.96 -10.14
N GLN A 32 18.97 -23.97 -10.47
CA GLN A 32 18.30 -22.82 -11.08
C GLN A 32 18.24 -21.61 -10.12
N LEU A 33 18.06 -21.85 -8.82
CA LEU A 33 18.12 -20.80 -7.80
C LEU A 33 19.54 -20.23 -7.67
N ASP A 34 20.57 -21.09 -7.69
CA ASP A 34 21.98 -20.66 -7.67
C ASP A 34 22.31 -19.79 -8.88
N GLU A 35 21.88 -20.22 -10.07
CA GLU A 35 22.11 -19.47 -11.31
C GLU A 35 21.35 -18.13 -11.30
N ALA A 36 20.12 -18.09 -10.80
CA ALA A 36 19.37 -16.85 -10.65
C ALA A 36 20.05 -15.87 -9.67
N LYS A 37 20.61 -16.37 -8.58
CA LYS A 37 21.39 -15.58 -7.62
C LYS A 37 22.68 -15.07 -8.26
N ARG A 38 23.41 -15.90 -9.01
CA ARG A 38 24.62 -15.52 -9.74
C ARG A 38 24.36 -14.39 -10.74
N LEU A 39 23.33 -14.54 -11.57
CA LEU A 39 22.96 -13.57 -12.61
C LEU A 39 22.48 -12.23 -12.04
N SER A 40 21.93 -12.22 -10.82
CA SER A 40 21.50 -11.00 -10.12
C SER A 40 22.59 -10.37 -9.25
N GLY A 41 23.80 -10.92 -9.26
CA GLY A 41 24.89 -10.52 -8.35
C GLY A 41 24.56 -10.76 -6.87
N GLY A 42 23.50 -11.51 -6.57
CA GLY A 42 23.00 -11.66 -5.21
C GLY A 42 22.43 -10.39 -4.60
N GLU A 43 22.03 -9.39 -5.39
CA GLU A 43 21.51 -8.11 -4.87
C GLU A 43 19.99 -7.98 -4.97
N LEU A 44 19.34 -8.88 -5.70
CA LEU A 44 17.90 -8.83 -5.92
C LEU A 44 17.13 -9.51 -4.77
N PHE A 45 16.36 -8.72 -4.02
CA PHE A 45 15.60 -9.20 -2.85
C PHE A 45 14.73 -10.41 -3.17
N VAL A 46 13.93 -10.33 -4.24
CA VAL A 46 13.00 -11.42 -4.62
C VAL A 46 13.76 -12.72 -4.93
N ALA A 47 14.95 -12.63 -5.53
CA ALA A 47 15.75 -13.82 -5.83
C ALA A 47 16.26 -14.52 -4.56
N ARG A 48 16.75 -13.74 -3.59
CA ARG A 48 17.18 -14.29 -2.29
C ARG A 48 16.04 -14.76 -1.43
N TRP A 49 14.92 -14.02 -1.42
CA TRP A 49 13.72 -14.42 -0.71
C TRP A 49 13.23 -15.79 -1.20
N MET A 50 13.04 -15.95 -2.52
CA MET A 50 12.64 -17.23 -3.11
C MET A 50 13.66 -18.34 -2.82
N SER A 51 14.96 -18.07 -2.99
CA SER A 51 16.03 -19.04 -2.69
C SER A 51 15.97 -19.50 -1.23
N GLY A 52 15.89 -18.56 -0.29
CA GLY A 52 15.83 -18.83 1.15
C GLY A 52 14.58 -19.62 1.56
N VAL A 53 13.40 -19.20 1.08
CA VAL A 53 12.11 -19.85 1.33
C VAL A 53 12.11 -21.29 0.81
N VAL A 54 12.55 -21.52 -0.43
CA VAL A 54 12.60 -22.86 -1.01
C VAL A 54 13.60 -23.74 -0.25
N ARG A 55 14.85 -23.27 -0.07
CA ARG A 55 15.91 -24.05 0.60
C ARG A 55 15.59 -24.39 2.05
N ALA A 56 14.85 -23.53 2.76
CA ALA A 56 14.42 -23.80 4.14
C ALA A 56 13.45 -24.98 4.26
N GLN A 57 12.77 -25.34 3.17
CA GLN A 57 11.77 -26.42 3.11
C GLN A 57 12.33 -27.73 2.56
N VAL A 58 13.53 -27.71 1.98
CA VAL A 58 14.16 -28.91 1.42
C VAL A 58 14.63 -29.84 2.56
N PRO A 59 14.45 -31.17 2.44
CA PRO A 59 14.93 -32.13 3.43
C PRO A 59 16.42 -31.99 3.75
N GLY A 60 16.80 -32.24 5.00
CA GLY A 60 18.17 -32.04 5.49
C GLY A 60 19.26 -32.78 4.71
N LEU A 61 18.91 -33.89 4.04
CA LEU A 61 19.83 -34.69 3.22
C LEU A 61 20.44 -33.91 2.04
N PHE A 62 19.84 -32.79 1.62
CA PHE A 62 20.38 -31.95 0.55
C PHE A 62 21.37 -30.88 1.05
N GLY A 63 21.52 -30.69 2.37
CA GLY A 63 22.53 -29.77 2.92
C GLY A 63 22.20 -28.27 2.78
N GLU A 64 20.95 -27.92 2.47
CA GLU A 64 20.58 -26.56 2.03
C GLU A 64 20.34 -25.54 3.16
N ARG A 65 20.37 -25.98 4.42
CA ARG A 65 20.00 -25.15 5.59
C ARG A 65 20.90 -23.93 5.78
N ALA A 66 22.20 -24.06 5.50
CA ALA A 66 23.14 -22.95 5.65
C ALA A 66 22.89 -21.86 4.61
N ALA A 67 22.67 -22.26 3.36
CA ALA A 67 22.31 -21.34 2.27
C ALA A 67 20.95 -20.67 2.52
N ALA A 68 19.96 -21.43 2.99
CA ALA A 68 18.66 -20.90 3.39
C ALA A 68 18.79 -19.81 4.46
N MET A 69 19.55 -20.09 5.53
CA MET A 69 19.80 -19.13 6.60
C MET A 69 20.49 -17.87 6.07
N GLN A 70 21.52 -18.01 5.23
CA GLN A 70 22.25 -16.88 4.66
C GLN A 70 21.32 -15.96 3.83
N ASP A 71 20.49 -16.54 2.98
CA ASP A 71 19.59 -15.76 2.12
C ASP A 71 18.49 -15.08 2.93
N LEU A 72 17.89 -15.78 3.91
CA LEU A 72 16.83 -15.21 4.75
C LEU A 72 17.34 -14.12 5.70
N VAL A 73 18.54 -14.29 6.28
CA VAL A 73 19.20 -13.24 7.10
C VAL A 73 19.57 -12.04 6.23
N TRP A 74 20.02 -12.26 4.99
CA TRP A 74 20.26 -11.15 4.06
C TRP A 74 18.97 -10.38 3.76
N CYS A 75 17.84 -11.08 3.54
CA CYS A 75 16.54 -10.43 3.34
C CYS A 75 16.13 -9.60 4.56
N LEU A 76 16.39 -10.11 5.78
CA LEU A 76 16.13 -9.35 6.99
C LEU A 76 16.98 -8.07 7.08
N ALA A 77 18.25 -8.13 6.71
CA ALA A 77 19.15 -6.98 6.70
C ALA A 77 18.82 -5.95 5.59
N HIS A 78 18.08 -6.36 4.56
CA HIS A 78 17.71 -5.52 3.41
C HIS A 78 16.19 -5.45 3.23
N ALA A 79 15.44 -5.37 4.34
CA ALA A 79 13.99 -5.33 4.33
C ALA A 79 13.43 -4.11 3.56
N ASP A 80 14.23 -3.04 3.44
CA ASP A 80 13.97 -1.85 2.62
C ASP A 80 13.90 -2.16 1.11
N LYS A 81 14.58 -3.23 0.65
CA LYS A 81 14.54 -3.70 -0.74
C LYS A 81 13.36 -4.63 -1.03
N ALA A 82 12.54 -4.96 -0.03
CA ALA A 82 11.37 -5.82 -0.23
C ALA A 82 10.30 -5.10 -1.07
N PRO A 83 9.57 -5.80 -1.96
CA PRO A 83 8.45 -5.19 -2.69
C PRO A 83 7.37 -4.63 -1.76
N ASN A 84 7.15 -5.27 -0.60
CA ASN A 84 6.28 -4.82 0.48
C ASN A 84 6.73 -5.48 1.79
N LEU A 85 6.53 -4.81 2.93
CA LEU A 85 6.92 -5.33 4.25
C LEU A 85 6.26 -6.67 4.62
N GLY A 86 5.09 -7.00 4.05
CA GLY A 86 4.41 -8.28 4.22
C GLY A 86 5.27 -9.48 3.83
N TRP A 87 6.23 -9.30 2.91
CA TRP A 87 7.15 -10.37 2.49
C TRP A 87 8.05 -10.86 3.64
N MET A 88 8.27 -10.00 4.64
CA MET A 88 9.04 -10.34 5.83
C MET A 88 8.37 -11.38 6.70
N ARG A 89 7.04 -11.53 6.63
CA ARG A 89 6.31 -12.55 7.39
C ARG A 89 6.80 -13.97 7.04
N GLU A 90 7.03 -14.24 5.76
CA GLU A 90 7.59 -15.51 5.32
C GLU A 90 9.07 -15.66 5.70
N VAL A 91 9.85 -14.57 5.63
CA VAL A 91 11.25 -14.59 6.09
C VAL A 91 11.33 -14.99 7.56
N TYR A 92 10.53 -14.35 8.41
CA TYR A 92 10.47 -14.65 9.84
C TYR A 92 10.00 -16.08 10.10
N PHE A 93 8.97 -16.55 9.39
CA PHE A 93 8.47 -17.92 9.54
C PHE A 93 9.56 -18.97 9.26
N HIS A 94 10.29 -18.81 8.15
CA HIS A 94 11.34 -19.77 7.79
C HIS A 94 12.60 -19.63 8.67
N LEU A 95 12.95 -18.42 9.13
CA LEU A 95 14.00 -18.24 10.14
C LEU A 95 13.62 -18.94 11.45
N ALA A 96 12.36 -18.82 11.90
CA ALA A 96 11.89 -19.50 13.11
C ALA A 96 12.10 -21.01 13.02
N ALA A 97 11.72 -21.62 11.89
CA ALA A 97 11.90 -23.06 11.65
C ALA A 97 13.39 -23.47 11.63
N LEU A 98 14.25 -22.69 10.96
CA LEU A 98 15.69 -22.98 10.90
C LEU A 98 16.36 -22.86 12.27
N HIS A 99 15.98 -21.87 13.08
CA HIS A 99 16.46 -21.70 14.45
C HIS A 99 15.98 -22.84 15.38
N ARG A 100 14.72 -23.31 15.24
CA ARG A 100 14.23 -24.51 15.98
C ARG A 100 15.08 -25.73 15.69
N GLN A 101 15.40 -25.97 14.41
CA GLN A 101 16.23 -27.11 14.00
C GLN A 101 17.67 -27.05 14.54
N ARG A 102 18.14 -25.88 14.98
CA ARG A 102 19.44 -25.67 15.63
C ARG A 102 19.38 -25.71 17.16
N GLY A 103 18.20 -25.88 17.75
CA GLY A 103 17.99 -25.78 19.19
C GLY A 103 18.04 -24.34 19.73
N GLU A 104 17.91 -23.34 18.86
CA GLU A 104 17.99 -21.91 19.21
C GLU A 104 16.60 -21.37 19.57
N ASP A 105 15.99 -21.94 20.61
CA ASP A 105 14.57 -21.77 20.95
C ASP A 105 14.12 -20.32 21.17
N ALA A 106 14.98 -19.49 21.76
CA ALA A 106 14.66 -18.08 21.99
C ALA A 106 14.54 -17.31 20.67
N ALA A 107 15.47 -17.54 19.73
CA ALA A 107 15.43 -16.95 18.40
C ALA A 107 14.23 -17.46 17.61
N ALA A 108 13.97 -18.76 17.68
CA ALA A 108 12.81 -19.40 17.06
C ALA A 108 11.48 -18.77 17.52
N ARG A 109 11.27 -18.62 18.84
CA ARG A 109 10.06 -18.01 19.40
C ARG A 109 9.91 -16.56 18.94
N ARG A 110 10.99 -15.77 18.99
CA ARG A 110 10.98 -14.37 18.52
C ARG A 110 10.53 -14.26 17.08
N TYR A 111 11.12 -15.06 16.18
CA TYR A 111 10.77 -15.01 14.76
C TYR A 111 9.37 -15.56 14.48
N GLN A 112 8.91 -16.56 15.22
CA GLN A 112 7.53 -17.05 15.12
C GLN A 112 6.51 -15.95 15.50
N THR A 113 6.79 -15.17 16.54
CA THR A 113 5.95 -14.02 16.91
C THR A 113 5.94 -12.97 15.81
N LEU A 114 7.11 -12.62 15.26
CA LEU A 114 7.23 -11.63 14.18
C LEU A 114 6.57 -12.07 12.88
N SER A 115 6.53 -13.37 12.59
CA SER A 115 5.84 -13.88 11.40
C SER A 115 4.32 -13.74 11.50
N GLY A 116 3.78 -13.59 12.71
CA GLY A 116 2.34 -13.50 12.96
C GLY A 116 1.57 -14.76 12.58
N PHE A 117 2.22 -15.93 12.62
CA PHE A 117 1.58 -17.24 12.42
C PHE A 117 1.50 -17.97 13.77
N ALA A 118 0.34 -18.53 14.10
CA ALA A 118 0.10 -19.20 15.37
C ALA A 118 0.78 -20.59 15.47
N SER A 119 1.09 -21.21 14.33
CA SER A 119 1.60 -22.58 14.24
C SER A 119 2.85 -22.69 13.39
N GLU A 120 3.51 -23.86 13.48
CA GLU A 120 4.64 -24.22 12.62
C GLU A 120 4.23 -24.64 11.20
N THR A 121 2.93 -24.79 10.98
CA THR A 121 2.31 -24.92 9.66
C THR A 121 1.65 -23.60 9.29
N ARG A 122 1.61 -23.28 8.00
CA ARG A 122 0.91 -22.11 7.48
C ARG A 122 0.07 -22.48 6.26
N PRO A 123 -1.08 -21.84 6.03
CA PRO A 123 -1.77 -21.93 4.76
C PRO A 123 -0.93 -21.30 3.64
N ALA A 124 -1.28 -21.58 2.39
CA ALA A 124 -0.74 -20.83 1.26
C ALA A 124 -1.15 -19.36 1.41
N THR A 125 -0.17 -18.47 1.53
CA THR A 125 -0.40 -17.03 1.72
C THR A 125 0.00 -16.25 0.47
N PHE A 126 -0.92 -15.45 -0.06
CA PHE A 126 -0.59 -14.42 -1.03
C PHE A 126 -0.19 -13.16 -0.28
N THR A 127 1.05 -12.73 -0.45
CA THR A 127 1.49 -11.42 0.04
C THR A 127 1.04 -10.37 -0.95
N THR A 128 0.00 -9.63 -0.62
CA THR A 128 -0.48 -8.49 -1.42
C THR A 128 0.10 -7.20 -0.83
N PRO A 129 0.18 -6.10 -1.61
CA PRO A 129 0.53 -4.80 -1.05
C PRO A 129 -0.58 -4.20 -0.18
N PHE A 130 -1.72 -4.89 -0.08
CA PHE A 130 -2.90 -4.44 0.62
C PHE A 130 -2.82 -4.84 2.09
N SER A 131 -3.29 -3.97 2.97
CA SER A 131 -3.42 -4.29 4.38
C SER A 131 -4.76 -3.82 4.90
N GLU A 132 -5.31 -4.57 5.86
CA GLU A 132 -6.55 -4.25 6.54
C GLU A 132 -6.27 -4.23 8.04
N ALA A 133 -6.66 -3.15 8.70
CA ALA A 133 -6.57 -3.03 10.14
C ALA A 133 -7.91 -2.54 10.71
N PRO A 134 -8.35 -3.01 11.89
CA PRO A 134 -9.65 -2.63 12.44
C PRO A 134 -9.87 -1.12 12.58
N VAL A 135 -8.80 -0.36 12.82
CA VAL A 135 -8.86 1.11 12.97
C VAL A 135 -8.65 1.81 11.63
N ALA A 136 -7.59 1.44 10.90
CA ALA A 136 -7.19 2.15 9.68
C ALA A 136 -7.94 1.69 8.41
N GLY A 137 -8.73 0.62 8.49
CA GLY A 137 -9.41 0.02 7.35
C GLY A 137 -8.45 -0.60 6.35
N HIS A 138 -8.94 -0.78 5.12
CA HIS A 138 -8.16 -1.19 3.97
C HIS A 138 -7.22 -0.09 3.47
N THR A 139 -6.05 -0.52 3.03
CA THR A 139 -5.04 0.28 2.31
C THR A 139 -4.55 -0.55 1.12
N PHE A 140 -4.34 0.07 -0.05
CA PHE A 140 -3.84 -0.64 -1.23
C PHE A 140 -2.32 -0.62 -1.41
N SER A 141 -1.61 0.09 -0.54
CA SER A 141 -0.17 0.26 -0.63
C SER A 141 0.44 0.53 0.74
N SER A 142 1.76 0.34 0.84
CA SER A 142 2.51 0.85 1.99
C SER A 142 2.56 2.38 1.96
N ARG A 143 2.67 3.00 3.14
CA ARG A 143 2.82 4.44 3.26
C ARG A 143 4.00 4.93 2.43
N LEU A 144 3.71 5.81 1.48
CA LEU A 144 4.68 6.38 0.57
C LEU A 144 4.32 7.86 0.33
N ILE A 145 5.34 8.72 0.32
CA ILE A 145 5.24 10.09 -0.17
C ILE A 145 6.16 10.20 -1.37
N ARG A 146 5.59 10.51 -2.54
CA ARG A 146 6.32 10.62 -3.80
C ARG A 146 6.10 11.99 -4.41
N GLU A 147 7.19 12.64 -4.82
CA GLU A 147 7.12 13.80 -5.71
C GLU A 147 6.86 13.31 -7.13
N VAL A 148 5.65 13.54 -7.64
CA VAL A 148 5.28 13.25 -9.03
C VAL A 148 5.87 14.29 -9.96
N VAL A 149 5.79 15.56 -9.55
CA VAL A 149 6.50 16.68 -10.17
C VAL A 149 7.38 17.31 -9.08
N PRO A 150 8.71 17.34 -9.26
CA PRO A 150 9.64 17.83 -8.24
C PRO A 150 9.24 19.19 -7.68
N GLY A 151 9.12 19.26 -6.35
CA GLY A 151 8.78 20.48 -5.61
C GLY A 151 7.37 21.04 -5.82
N ALA A 152 6.54 20.40 -6.63
CA ALA A 152 5.25 20.92 -7.10
C ALA A 152 4.06 19.98 -6.88
N VAL A 153 4.18 18.68 -7.16
CA VAL A 153 3.07 17.72 -7.03
C VAL A 153 3.50 16.54 -6.19
N TYR A 154 2.78 16.28 -5.11
CA TYR A 154 3.03 15.20 -4.17
C TYR A 154 1.88 14.21 -4.21
N LEU A 155 2.23 12.93 -4.32
CA LEU A 155 1.34 11.80 -4.15
C LEU A 155 1.62 11.15 -2.80
N LEU A 156 0.57 10.93 -2.01
CA LEU A 156 0.64 10.16 -0.78
C LEU A 156 -0.25 8.92 -0.89
N SER A 157 0.38 7.75 -0.79
CA SER A 157 -0.28 6.44 -0.89
C SER A 157 -0.17 5.71 0.46
N GLY A 158 -1.11 4.81 0.74
CA GLY A 158 -1.06 3.92 1.92
C GLY A 158 -1.41 4.58 3.25
N PHE A 159 -1.97 5.79 3.23
CA PHE A 159 -2.55 6.44 4.41
C PHE A 159 -3.97 5.94 4.70
N GLU A 160 -4.70 5.54 3.66
CA GLU A 160 -6.00 4.87 3.69
C GLU A 160 -6.27 4.12 2.38
N PHE A 161 -7.55 3.90 2.06
CA PHE A 161 -8.04 3.28 0.84
C PHE A 161 -7.64 4.08 -0.41
N THR A 162 -7.89 5.40 -0.43
CA THR A 162 -7.51 6.30 -1.51
C THR A 162 -6.11 6.89 -1.36
N GLU A 163 -5.66 7.50 -2.45
CA GLU A 163 -4.45 8.30 -2.50
C GLU A 163 -4.78 9.79 -2.34
N TYR A 164 -3.83 10.55 -1.82
CA TYR A 164 -3.92 12.01 -1.76
C TYR A 164 -2.97 12.65 -2.75
N TYR A 165 -3.46 13.66 -3.46
CA TYR A 165 -2.62 14.52 -4.30
C TYR A 165 -2.60 15.93 -3.71
N PHE A 166 -1.39 16.48 -3.55
CA PHE A 166 -1.20 17.86 -3.16
C PHE A 166 -0.36 18.60 -4.19
N VAL A 167 -0.85 19.76 -4.61
CA VAL A 167 -0.22 20.64 -5.59
C VAL A 167 0.23 21.92 -4.90
N VAL A 168 1.50 22.24 -4.98
CA VAL A 168 2.06 23.53 -4.58
C VAL A 168 1.86 24.50 -5.73
N SER A 169 1.23 25.63 -5.44
CA SER A 169 1.04 26.72 -6.40
C SER A 169 2.37 27.25 -6.96
N ALA A 170 2.33 27.83 -8.17
CA ALA A 170 3.51 28.31 -8.88
C ALA A 170 4.30 29.36 -8.10
N ASP A 171 3.61 30.26 -7.37
CA ASP A 171 4.25 31.23 -6.48
C ASP A 171 4.65 30.67 -5.10
N ARG A 172 4.36 29.39 -4.84
CA ARG A 172 4.64 28.62 -3.62
C ARG A 172 3.97 29.14 -2.36
N ARG A 173 2.87 29.91 -2.47
CA ARG A 173 2.17 30.48 -1.32
C ARG A 173 0.96 29.69 -0.86
N GLU A 174 0.44 28.80 -1.70
CA GLU A 174 -0.73 27.98 -1.41
C GLU A 174 -0.50 26.51 -1.80
N LEU A 175 -1.06 25.63 -0.98
CA LEU A 175 -1.21 24.21 -1.25
C LEU A 175 -2.66 23.94 -1.66
N ILE A 176 -2.83 23.08 -2.67
CA ILE A 176 -4.12 22.65 -3.20
C ILE A 176 -4.19 21.13 -3.05
N ALA A 177 -5.20 20.61 -2.37
CA ALA A 177 -5.47 19.18 -2.36
C ALA A 177 -6.40 18.81 -3.52
N ILE A 178 -6.20 17.62 -4.11
CA ILE A 178 -7.21 16.96 -4.92
C ILE A 178 -7.84 15.89 -4.03
N ASP A 179 -9.14 16.02 -3.80
CA ASP A 179 -9.95 15.23 -2.88
C ASP A 179 -9.52 15.33 -1.40
N ALA A 180 -10.33 14.72 -0.54
CA ALA A 180 -10.17 14.71 0.91
C ALA A 180 -10.11 13.31 1.52
N GLY A 181 -10.08 12.25 0.70
CA GLY A 181 -10.05 10.88 1.19
C GLY A 181 -11.36 10.44 1.86
N THR A 182 -11.32 9.27 2.48
CA THR A 182 -12.48 8.61 3.10
C THR A 182 -12.67 8.98 4.56
N ARG A 183 -11.62 9.41 5.27
CA ARG A 183 -11.70 9.72 6.72
C ARG A 183 -10.89 10.94 7.15
N ALA A 184 -11.40 11.66 8.14
CA ALA A 184 -10.75 12.86 8.67
C ALA A 184 -9.41 12.57 9.39
N ASP A 185 -9.31 11.43 10.08
CA ASP A 185 -8.08 11.03 10.77
C ASP A 185 -6.95 10.69 9.78
N ALA A 186 -7.31 10.04 8.66
CA ALA A 186 -6.39 9.70 7.59
C ALA A 186 -5.96 10.93 6.79
N ALA A 187 -6.88 11.84 6.45
CA ALA A 187 -6.56 13.13 5.83
C ALA A 187 -5.58 13.95 6.67
N ARG A 188 -5.78 13.95 8.00
CA ARG A 188 -4.83 14.55 8.95
C ARG A 188 -3.47 13.89 8.89
N ALA A 189 -3.43 12.56 8.98
CA ALA A 189 -2.17 11.82 8.97
C ALA A 189 -1.38 12.04 7.67
N ALA A 190 -2.04 12.06 6.52
CA ALA A 190 -1.42 12.33 5.22
C ALA A 190 -0.87 13.76 5.16
N HIS A 191 -1.68 14.77 5.49
CA HIS A 191 -1.27 16.17 5.45
C HIS A 191 -0.12 16.46 6.43
N GLU A 192 -0.18 15.95 7.66
CA GLU A 192 0.88 16.12 8.65
C GLU A 192 2.17 15.42 8.25
N ALA A 193 2.08 14.22 7.66
CA ALA A 193 3.26 13.51 7.15
C ALA A 193 3.93 14.28 5.99
N LEU A 194 3.14 14.87 5.07
CA LEU A 194 3.69 15.73 4.03
C LEU A 194 4.38 16.96 4.60
N ARG A 195 3.75 17.65 5.56
CA ARG A 195 4.34 18.82 6.23
C ARG A 195 5.63 18.49 6.97
N ALA A 196 5.71 17.32 7.61
CA ALA A 196 6.93 16.86 8.26
C ALA A 196 8.04 16.56 7.23
N ARG A 197 7.68 15.98 6.08
CA ARG A 197 8.64 15.64 5.01
C ARG A 197 9.13 16.88 4.25
N VAL A 198 8.27 17.88 4.09
CA VAL A 198 8.51 19.13 3.35
C VAL A 198 8.21 20.32 4.25
N PRO A 199 9.14 20.74 5.12
CA PRO A 199 8.89 21.83 6.07
C PRO A 199 8.54 23.18 5.43
N SER A 200 8.90 23.38 4.15
CA SER A 200 8.59 24.58 3.37
C SER A 200 7.22 24.55 2.70
N LEU A 201 6.35 23.59 3.04
CA LEU A 201 5.04 23.45 2.42
C LEU A 201 4.15 24.67 2.76
N PRO A 202 3.53 25.33 1.76
CA PRO A 202 2.57 26.40 2.04
C PRO A 202 1.31 25.89 2.74
N PRO A 203 0.49 26.79 3.32
CA PRO A 203 -0.80 26.41 3.89
C PRO A 203 -1.76 25.84 2.83
N LEU A 204 -2.55 24.84 3.22
CA LEU A 204 -3.67 24.31 2.43
C LEU A 204 -4.79 25.35 2.39
N THR A 205 -5.16 25.80 1.20
CA THR A 205 -6.19 26.84 1.00
C THR A 205 -7.33 26.40 0.10
N THR A 206 -7.13 25.35 -0.69
CA THR A 206 -8.11 24.88 -1.67
C THR A 206 -8.13 23.35 -1.70
N VAL A 207 -9.33 22.78 -1.81
CA VAL A 207 -9.57 21.37 -2.09
C VAL A 207 -10.38 21.30 -3.37
N LEU A 208 -9.84 20.69 -4.41
CA LEU A 208 -10.57 20.38 -5.64
C LEU A 208 -11.15 18.97 -5.48
N VAL A 209 -12.46 18.85 -5.52
CA VAL A 209 -13.16 17.58 -5.38
C VAL A 209 -13.49 17.05 -6.77
N THR A 210 -12.96 15.87 -7.09
CA THR A 210 -13.22 15.18 -8.35
C THR A 210 -14.67 14.75 -8.42
N HIS A 211 -15.22 14.21 -7.34
CA HIS A 211 -16.64 13.91 -7.18
C HIS A 211 -17.02 13.67 -5.71
N ALA A 212 -18.31 13.67 -5.38
CA ALA A 212 -18.80 13.71 -4.00
C ALA A 212 -19.07 12.34 -3.34
N HIS A 213 -18.30 11.32 -3.72
CA HIS A 213 -18.40 9.98 -3.14
C HIS A 213 -17.57 9.85 -1.85
N TRP A 214 -17.91 8.89 -0.99
CA TRP A 214 -17.35 8.75 0.38
C TRP A 214 -15.84 8.80 0.46
N ASP A 215 -15.09 8.29 -0.52
CA ASP A 215 -13.63 8.28 -0.58
C ASP A 215 -12.97 9.54 -1.09
N HIS A 216 -13.76 10.51 -1.54
CA HIS A 216 -13.26 11.77 -2.05
C HIS A 216 -13.61 12.93 -1.11
N VAL A 217 -14.66 12.80 -0.30
CA VAL A 217 -15.13 13.86 0.60
C VAL A 217 -15.14 13.50 2.08
N GLY A 218 -14.94 12.23 2.45
CA GLY A 218 -15.04 11.76 3.83
C GLY A 218 -14.05 12.41 4.80
N GLY A 219 -12.86 12.81 4.34
CA GLY A 219 -11.90 13.53 5.20
C GLY A 219 -12.10 15.05 5.29
N GLN A 220 -13.16 15.60 4.70
CA GLN A 220 -13.38 17.05 4.65
C GLN A 220 -13.40 17.71 6.04
N ARG A 221 -13.87 17.01 7.07
CA ARG A 221 -14.00 17.57 8.43
C ARG A 221 -12.66 18.06 8.94
N TYR A 222 -11.59 17.30 8.67
CA TYR A 222 -10.24 17.71 9.03
C TYR A 222 -9.80 18.96 8.24
N PHE A 223 -9.92 18.94 6.91
CA PHE A 223 -9.50 20.09 6.11
C PHE A 223 -10.27 21.36 6.49
N ARG A 224 -11.59 21.29 6.68
CA ARG A 224 -12.40 22.43 7.13
C ARG A 224 -12.00 22.97 8.49
N SER A 225 -11.39 22.16 9.35
CA SER A 225 -10.88 22.58 10.67
C SER A 225 -9.56 23.35 10.63
N LEU A 226 -8.88 23.38 9.47
CA LEU A 226 -7.63 24.13 9.32
C LEU A 226 -7.86 25.64 9.36
N SER A 227 -6.80 26.38 9.62
CA SER A 227 -6.80 27.85 9.64
C SER A 227 -5.70 28.40 8.70
N PRO A 228 -6.04 29.15 7.64
CA PRO A 228 -7.42 29.40 7.17
C PRO A 228 -8.12 28.11 6.72
N SER A 229 -9.45 28.11 6.76
CA SER A 229 -10.25 26.98 6.27
C SER A 229 -10.16 26.90 4.74
N PRO A 230 -9.76 25.75 4.16
CA PRO A 230 -9.67 25.59 2.72
C PRO A 230 -11.03 25.70 2.05
N ARG A 231 -11.07 26.29 0.86
CA ARG A 231 -12.27 26.33 0.02
C ARG A 231 -12.39 25.02 -0.76
N PHE A 232 -13.56 24.39 -0.68
CA PHE A 232 -13.91 23.21 -1.47
C PHE A 232 -14.53 23.64 -2.79
N ILE A 233 -13.97 23.17 -3.90
CA ILE A 233 -14.47 23.41 -5.25
C ILE A 233 -14.90 22.06 -5.82
N GLY A 234 -16.16 21.94 -6.24
CA GLY A 234 -16.70 20.68 -6.74
C GLY A 234 -17.92 20.88 -7.65
N ARG A 235 -18.58 19.80 -8.03
CA ARG A 235 -19.77 19.83 -8.89
C ARG A 235 -21.02 20.30 -8.13
N GLY A 236 -21.92 21.01 -8.82
CA GLY A 236 -23.16 21.53 -8.24
C GLY A 236 -24.23 20.46 -7.99
N ASN A 237 -24.17 19.33 -8.70
CA ASN A 237 -25.07 18.18 -8.55
C ASN A 237 -24.59 17.15 -7.51
N TYR A 238 -23.64 17.50 -6.65
CA TYR A 238 -23.06 16.62 -5.62
C TYR A 238 -24.08 15.91 -4.72
N LYS A 239 -25.25 16.52 -4.49
CA LYS A 239 -26.29 15.95 -3.61
C LYS A 239 -26.89 14.66 -4.15
N ASP A 240 -26.90 14.49 -5.47
CA ASP A 240 -27.44 13.29 -6.11
C ASP A 240 -26.55 12.10 -5.73
N GLU A 241 -25.23 12.29 -5.73
CA GLU A 241 -24.26 11.28 -5.29
C GLU A 241 -24.36 11.01 -3.79
N LEU A 242 -24.42 12.06 -2.96
CA LEU A 242 -24.60 11.87 -1.51
C LEU A 242 -25.90 11.12 -1.16
N ALA A 243 -26.93 11.19 -2.01
CA ALA A 243 -28.15 10.42 -1.81
C ALA A 243 -27.92 8.91 -2.03
N HIS A 244 -27.00 8.52 -2.91
CA HIS A 244 -26.57 7.13 -3.06
C HIS A 244 -25.77 6.67 -1.83
N ASP A 245 -24.84 7.48 -1.35
CA ASP A 245 -24.06 7.19 -0.14
C ASP A 245 -24.94 7.05 1.11
N ALA A 246 -26.00 7.84 1.22
CA ALA A 246 -26.95 7.77 2.32
C ALA A 246 -27.69 6.42 2.40
N MET A 247 -27.75 5.67 1.30
CA MET A 247 -28.35 4.34 1.24
C MET A 247 -27.36 3.22 1.65
N ALA A 248 -26.07 3.52 1.77
CA ALA A 248 -25.07 2.54 2.13
C ALA A 248 -25.20 2.11 3.59
N ASN A 249 -24.83 0.85 3.89
CA ASN A 249 -24.81 0.34 5.26
C ASN A 249 -23.57 0.84 6.01
N PRO A 250 -23.71 1.69 7.05
CA PRO A 250 -22.55 2.25 7.77
C PRO A 250 -21.65 1.18 8.39
N ALA A 251 -22.22 0.07 8.86
CA ALA A 251 -21.43 -1.02 9.45
C ALA A 251 -20.56 -1.73 8.39
N GLY A 252 -21.05 -1.84 7.16
CA GLY A 252 -20.27 -2.39 6.04
C GLY A 252 -19.14 -1.45 5.64
N LEU A 253 -19.41 -0.15 5.59
CA LEU A 253 -18.38 0.86 5.32
C LEU A 253 -17.33 0.91 6.43
N GLN A 254 -17.70 0.79 7.70
CA GLN A 254 -16.75 0.72 8.83
C GLN A 254 -15.93 -0.57 8.86
N LEU A 255 -16.47 -1.69 8.37
CA LEU A 255 -15.68 -2.90 8.20
C LEU A 255 -14.54 -2.63 7.21
N PHE A 256 -14.85 -1.95 6.10
CA PHE A 256 -13.91 -1.76 5.01
C PHE A 256 -12.97 -0.56 5.22
N PHE A 257 -13.49 0.59 5.63
CA PHE A 257 -12.72 1.81 5.92
C PHE A 257 -12.29 1.91 7.38
N GLY A 258 -12.55 0.91 8.22
CA GLY A 258 -12.16 0.93 9.61
C GLY A 258 -13.10 1.75 10.51
N LYS A 259 -12.91 1.57 11.81
CA LYS A 259 -13.82 2.07 12.86
C LYS A 259 -13.96 3.59 12.95
N GLU A 260 -12.98 4.33 12.45
CA GLU A 260 -13.00 5.79 12.46
C GLU A 260 -13.79 6.38 11.28
N PHE A 261 -14.28 5.55 10.35
CA PHE A 261 -15.16 6.01 9.28
C PHE A 261 -16.50 6.50 9.83
N GLN A 262 -16.89 7.70 9.40
CA GLN A 262 -18.14 8.34 9.78
C GLN A 262 -18.91 8.75 8.54
N LEU A 263 -20.01 8.06 8.24
CA LEU A 263 -20.88 8.42 7.11
C LEU A 263 -21.42 9.85 7.24
N ALA A 264 -21.63 10.34 8.48
CA ALA A 264 -22.04 11.72 8.72
C ALA A 264 -21.03 12.76 8.20
N ASP A 265 -19.72 12.44 8.23
CA ASP A 265 -18.71 13.34 7.68
C ASP A 265 -18.84 13.42 6.15
N VAL A 266 -19.14 12.32 5.46
CA VAL A 266 -19.44 12.28 4.02
C VAL A 266 -20.69 13.10 3.70
N LEU A 267 -21.83 12.77 4.34
CA LEU A 267 -23.13 13.37 4.05
C LEU A 267 -23.22 14.87 4.37
N SER A 268 -22.30 15.38 5.20
CA SER A 268 -22.18 16.81 5.48
C SER A 268 -21.51 17.62 4.37
N TYR A 269 -21.04 16.97 3.30
CA TYR A 269 -20.32 17.61 2.21
C TYR A 269 -21.15 18.68 1.50
N LYS A 270 -20.47 19.79 1.21
CA LYS A 270 -20.98 20.88 0.38
C LYS A 270 -19.80 21.66 -0.21
N PRO A 271 -19.72 21.83 -1.54
CA PRO A 271 -18.72 22.71 -2.14
C PRO A 271 -18.99 24.16 -1.74
N ASP A 272 -17.91 24.91 -1.51
CA ASP A 272 -17.95 26.37 -1.33
C ASP A 272 -18.09 27.10 -2.68
N VAL A 273 -17.57 26.47 -3.74
CA VAL A 273 -17.69 26.94 -5.13
C VAL A 273 -18.09 25.78 -6.02
N THR A 274 -19.14 25.97 -6.85
CA THR A 274 -19.59 24.95 -7.81
C THR A 274 -19.02 25.19 -9.20
N VAL A 275 -18.74 24.12 -9.92
CA VAL A 275 -18.21 24.14 -11.30
C VAL A 275 -19.02 23.20 -12.18
N ASP A 276 -20.00 23.72 -12.93
CA ASP A 276 -20.95 22.89 -13.71
C ASP A 276 -20.73 22.93 -15.23
N ARG A 277 -19.68 23.61 -15.65
CA ARG A 277 -19.20 23.66 -17.05
C ARG A 277 -17.67 23.67 -17.07
N PRO A 278 -17.03 23.35 -18.21
CA PRO A 278 -15.60 23.53 -18.38
C PRO A 278 -15.16 24.90 -17.86
N THR A 279 -14.23 24.90 -16.91
CA THR A 279 -13.81 26.08 -16.17
C THR A 279 -12.31 26.07 -15.98
N GLU A 280 -11.66 27.16 -16.41
CA GLU A 280 -10.27 27.42 -16.07
C GLU A 280 -10.23 28.17 -14.73
N LEU A 281 -9.44 27.65 -13.79
CA LEU A 281 -9.13 28.28 -12.52
C LEU A 281 -7.65 28.60 -12.45
N ILE A 282 -7.32 29.81 -12.00
CA ILE A 282 -5.94 30.20 -11.71
C ILE A 282 -5.81 30.40 -10.21
N ILE A 283 -5.07 29.50 -9.56
CA ILE A 283 -4.78 29.57 -8.13
C ILE A 283 -3.30 29.92 -8.00
N ARG A 284 -3.02 31.18 -7.62
CA ARG A 284 -1.65 31.65 -7.33
C ARG A 284 -0.64 31.34 -8.44
N GLY A 285 -1.06 31.56 -9.68
CA GLY A 285 -0.25 31.35 -10.88
C GLY A 285 -0.24 29.91 -11.41
N THR A 286 -0.85 28.94 -10.71
CA THR A 286 -1.09 27.59 -11.25
C THR A 286 -2.45 27.55 -11.93
N ARG A 287 -2.46 27.13 -13.20
CA ARG A 287 -3.69 26.88 -13.96
C ARG A 287 -4.21 25.47 -13.70
N PHE A 288 -5.50 25.37 -13.39
CA PHE A 288 -6.28 24.15 -13.34
C PHE A 288 -7.41 24.26 -14.37
N GLU A 289 -7.62 23.21 -15.14
CA GLU A 289 -8.75 23.11 -16.06
C GLU A 289 -9.67 22.03 -15.53
N LEU A 290 -10.86 22.45 -15.08
CA LEU A 290 -11.88 21.57 -14.52
C LEU A 290 -12.89 21.24 -15.59
N LEU A 291 -13.05 19.95 -15.89
CA LEU A 291 -13.92 19.44 -16.94
C LEU A 291 -14.99 18.53 -16.33
N PRO A 292 -16.21 19.06 -16.11
CA PRO A 292 -17.35 18.24 -15.72
C PRO A 292 -17.59 17.09 -16.71
N THR A 293 -17.57 15.86 -16.22
CA THR A 293 -17.82 14.64 -16.98
C THR A 293 -19.11 14.01 -16.48
N ARG A 294 -20.08 13.78 -17.37
CA ARG A 294 -21.28 12.98 -17.07
C ARG A 294 -21.04 11.53 -17.49
N GLY A 295 -21.49 10.57 -16.67
CA GLY A 295 -21.26 9.15 -16.91
C GLY A 295 -19.81 8.70 -16.68
N GLY A 296 -19.09 9.37 -15.75
CA GLY A 296 -17.83 8.88 -15.22
C GLY A 296 -18.05 7.76 -14.19
N GLU A 297 -17.31 7.79 -13.09
CA GLU A 297 -17.61 6.96 -11.91
C GLU A 297 -18.96 7.37 -11.29
N THR A 298 -19.18 8.68 -11.13
CA THR A 298 -20.44 9.27 -10.66
C THR A 298 -20.94 10.35 -11.63
N ASP A 299 -22.20 10.76 -11.50
CA ASP A 299 -22.80 11.81 -12.34
C ASP A 299 -22.26 13.21 -12.02
N ASP A 300 -21.67 13.39 -10.84
CA ASP A 300 -21.01 14.59 -10.38
C ASP A 300 -19.47 14.52 -10.53
N ALA A 301 -18.98 13.71 -11.47
CA ALA A 301 -17.55 13.62 -11.77
C ALA A 301 -16.95 14.85 -12.46
N CYS A 302 -15.73 15.20 -12.11
CA CYS A 302 -14.93 16.27 -12.67
C CYS A 302 -13.47 15.81 -12.76
N ARG A 303 -12.84 16.06 -13.91
CA ARG A 303 -11.43 15.76 -14.16
C ARG A 303 -10.64 17.02 -14.45
#